data_AF-A0A1E4ENC7-F1
#
_entry.id   AF-A0A1E4ENC7-F1
#
_cell.length_a   1.000
_cell.length_b   1.000
_cell.length_c   1.000
_cell.angle_alpha   90.00
_cell.angle_beta   90.00
_cell.angle_gamma   90.00
#
_symmetry.space_group_name_H-M   'P 1'
#
loop_
_entity.id
_entity.type
_entity.pdbx_description
1 polymer ?
#
loop_
_entity_poly.entity_id
_entity_poly.type
_entity_poly.pdbx_seq_one_letter_code
_entity_poly.pdbx_strand_id
1 'polypeptide(L)'
;MIPAASNRAELIRHLEDSLVEWFRATRNKVFFLADFEGYGDNPLARAFQAEETALHEAQVVDNATWRRLCPRADHGHVLIGPLLEGGKLVGAVAVTREEGGFEDQDVRLMNRVCLHASTRLAELGPELSGLTPRETEVAAAVRRGLRNREIAGLLGLSEYTVKQMLKSVFRKLGVSSRTQLVSAR
;
A
#
# COMPACT_ATOMS: atom_id res chain seq x y z
N MET A 1 -12.48 11.20 -7.09
CA MET A 1 -11.56 11.77 -6.08
C MET A 1 -11.47 10.76 -4.95
N ILE A 2 -10.26 10.41 -4.50
CA ILE A 2 -10.10 9.47 -3.38
C ILE A 2 -10.66 10.14 -2.12
N PRO A 3 -11.60 9.50 -1.38
CA PRO A 3 -12.15 10.03 -0.14
C PRO A 3 -11.06 10.39 0.87
N ALA A 4 -11.34 11.35 1.75
CA ALA A 4 -10.44 11.66 2.85
C ALA A 4 -10.22 10.42 3.73
N ALA A 5 -9.01 10.27 4.24
CA ALA A 5 -8.64 9.16 5.11
C ALA A 5 -7.85 9.73 6.30
N SER A 6 -8.06 9.14 7.47
CA SER A 6 -7.39 9.53 8.71
C SER A 6 -6.14 8.68 8.97
N ASN A 7 -5.94 7.61 8.18
CA ASN A 7 -4.77 6.73 8.23
C ASN A 7 -4.59 5.97 6.90
N ARG A 8 -3.43 5.34 6.73
CA ARG A 8 -3.05 4.61 5.50
C ARG A 8 -3.95 3.41 5.19
N ALA A 9 -4.40 2.66 6.20
CA ALA A 9 -5.28 1.50 5.99
C ALA A 9 -6.65 1.92 5.45
N GLU A 10 -7.20 3.02 5.96
CA GLU A 10 -8.41 3.64 5.46
C GLU A 10 -8.23 4.17 4.03
N LEU A 11 -7.11 4.84 3.74
CA LEU A 11 -6.79 5.31 2.39
C LEU A 11 -6.73 4.15 1.39
N ILE A 12 -6.06 3.06 1.76
CA ILE A 12 -5.94 1.86 0.91
C ILE A 12 -7.31 1.27 0.63
N ARG A 13 -8.15 1.10 1.65
CA ARG A 13 -9.51 0.57 1.49
C ARG A 13 -10.35 1.44 0.55
N HIS A 14 -10.35 2.76 0.78
CA HIS A 14 -11.05 3.69 -0.11
C HIS A 14 -10.54 3.63 -1.56
N LEU A 15 -9.24 3.45 -1.73
CA LEU A 15 -8.64 3.29 -3.05
C LEU A 15 -9.09 1.97 -3.69
N GLU A 16 -8.89 0.84 -3.03
CA GLU A 16 -9.28 -0.51 -3.50
C GLU A 16 -10.77 -0.59 -3.87
N ASP A 17 -11.66 0.00 -3.05
CA ASP A 17 -13.11 0.07 -3.33
C ASP A 17 -13.40 0.85 -4.63
N SER A 18 -12.64 1.92 -4.89
CA SER A 18 -12.85 2.78 -6.05
C SER A 18 -12.25 2.23 -7.35
N LEU A 19 -11.18 1.42 -7.26
CA LEU A 19 -10.47 0.89 -8.42
C LEU A 19 -11.34 -0.01 -9.29
N VAL A 20 -12.26 -0.76 -8.68
CA VAL A 20 -13.20 -1.65 -9.40
C VAL A 20 -14.03 -0.83 -10.39
N GLU A 21 -14.61 0.28 -9.94
CA GLU A 21 -15.46 1.12 -10.77
C GLU A 21 -14.63 1.88 -11.83
N TRP A 22 -13.54 2.53 -11.41
CA TRP A 22 -12.75 3.39 -12.29
C TRP A 22 -12.06 2.64 -13.43
N PHE A 23 -11.62 1.41 -13.16
CA PHE A 23 -10.90 0.59 -14.14
C PHE A 23 -11.72 -0.58 -14.64
N ARG A 24 -12.98 -0.74 -14.25
CA ARG A 24 -13.78 -1.95 -14.56
C ARG A 24 -13.02 -3.23 -14.22
N ALA A 25 -12.29 -3.18 -13.10
CA ALA A 25 -11.33 -4.21 -12.75
C ALA A 25 -12.03 -5.43 -12.17
N THR A 26 -11.61 -6.63 -12.57
CA THR A 26 -12.06 -7.88 -11.95
C THR A 26 -11.36 -8.12 -10.60
N ARG A 27 -10.10 -7.67 -10.49
CA ARG A 27 -9.35 -7.64 -9.24
C ARG A 27 -8.55 -6.36 -9.11
N ASN A 28 -8.25 -5.99 -7.87
CA ASN A 28 -7.34 -4.91 -7.58
C ASN A 28 -6.54 -5.20 -6.30
N LYS A 29 -5.39 -4.56 -6.18
CA LYS A 29 -4.57 -4.62 -4.97
C LYS A 29 -3.70 -3.39 -4.85
N VAL A 30 -3.61 -2.87 -3.63
CA VAL A 30 -2.49 -2.02 -3.21
C VAL A 30 -1.49 -2.86 -2.43
N PHE A 31 -0.22 -2.81 -2.81
CA PHE A 31 0.86 -3.50 -2.10
C PHE A 31 2.06 -2.58 -1.94
N PHE A 32 2.89 -2.87 -0.94
CA PHE A 32 4.11 -2.12 -0.66
C PHE A 32 5.33 -2.99 -0.87
N LEU A 33 6.37 -2.38 -1.42
CA LEU A 33 7.59 -3.11 -1.80
C LEU A 33 8.31 -3.68 -0.59
N ALA A 34 8.16 -3.07 0.59
CA ALA A 34 8.70 -3.60 1.84
C ALA A 34 8.11 -4.97 2.21
N ASP A 35 6.88 -5.26 1.78
CA ASP A 35 6.16 -6.50 2.06
C ASP A 35 6.21 -7.49 0.88
N PHE A 36 6.96 -7.16 -0.19
CA PHE A 36 6.98 -7.91 -1.43
C PHE A 36 8.39 -8.44 -1.73
N GLU A 37 8.57 -9.76 -1.69
CA GLU A 37 9.84 -10.44 -2.02
C GLU A 37 10.06 -10.50 -3.54
N GLY A 38 10.08 -9.34 -4.19
CA GLY A 38 10.40 -9.18 -5.61
C GLY A 38 9.39 -9.81 -6.58
N TYR A 39 9.48 -9.40 -7.85
CA TYR A 39 8.61 -9.92 -8.92
C TYR A 39 9.26 -11.01 -9.78
N GLY A 40 10.43 -11.52 -9.38
CA GLY A 40 11.19 -12.50 -10.17
C GLY A 40 11.46 -12.01 -11.61
N ASP A 41 11.43 -12.94 -12.57
CA ASP A 41 11.60 -12.68 -14.01
C ASP A 41 10.36 -12.08 -14.70
N ASN A 42 9.39 -11.53 -13.95
CA ASN A 42 8.19 -10.95 -14.55
C ASN A 42 8.54 -9.69 -15.38
N PRO A 43 8.30 -9.69 -16.70
CA PRO A 43 8.70 -8.59 -17.57
C PRO A 43 7.95 -7.29 -17.25
N LEU A 44 6.67 -7.35 -16.91
CA LEU A 44 5.87 -6.18 -16.53
C LEU A 44 6.42 -5.53 -15.27
N ALA A 45 6.77 -6.33 -14.28
CA ALA A 45 7.33 -5.80 -13.05
C ALA A 45 8.73 -5.21 -13.22
N ARG A 46 9.56 -5.80 -14.08
CA ARG A 46 10.86 -5.24 -14.45
C ARG A 46 10.71 -3.88 -15.15
N ALA A 47 9.79 -3.78 -16.10
CA ALA A 47 9.51 -2.51 -16.78
C ALA A 47 8.98 -1.47 -15.78
N PHE A 48 8.05 -1.86 -14.90
CA PHE A 48 7.53 -1.00 -13.83
C PHE A 48 8.62 -0.49 -12.89
N GLN A 49 9.53 -1.34 -12.45
CA GLN A 49 10.66 -0.93 -11.59
C GLN A 49 11.65 -0.01 -12.30
N ALA A 50 11.80 -0.14 -13.62
CA ALA A 50 12.71 0.70 -14.40
C ALA A 50 12.11 2.07 -14.72
N GLU A 51 10.81 2.13 -15.00
CA GLU A 51 10.14 3.34 -15.47
C GLU A 51 9.45 4.13 -14.35
N GLU A 52 9.10 3.48 -13.23
CA GLU A 52 8.35 4.05 -12.10
C GLU A 52 7.11 4.87 -12.52
N THR A 53 6.43 4.42 -13.58
CA THR A 53 5.21 5.01 -14.15
C THR A 53 4.10 3.96 -14.20
N ALA A 54 2.87 4.36 -14.54
CA ALA A 54 1.84 3.39 -14.86
C ALA A 54 2.08 2.75 -16.23
N LEU A 55 1.90 1.44 -16.32
CA LEU A 55 1.99 0.66 -17.56
C LEU A 55 1.13 -0.59 -17.48
N HIS A 56 0.77 -1.13 -18.64
CA HIS A 56 0.07 -2.40 -18.75
C HIS A 56 0.87 -3.43 -19.54
N GLU A 57 0.49 -4.70 -19.44
CA GLU A 57 1.25 -5.83 -19.98
C GLU A 57 1.53 -5.72 -21.48
N ALA A 58 0.56 -5.21 -22.25
CA ALA A 58 0.66 -5.10 -23.70
C ALA A 58 1.65 -4.03 -24.19
N GLN A 59 2.12 -3.13 -23.31
CA GLN A 59 3.22 -2.20 -23.62
C GLN A 59 4.60 -2.88 -23.50
N VAL A 60 4.67 -4.00 -22.80
CA VAL A 60 5.93 -4.68 -22.48
C VAL A 60 6.14 -5.94 -23.32
N VAL A 61 5.08 -6.72 -23.50
CA VAL A 61 5.10 -7.99 -24.25
C VAL A 61 3.80 -8.20 -25.01
N ASP A 62 3.84 -8.98 -26.10
CA ASP A 62 2.63 -9.37 -26.80
C ASP A 62 1.73 -10.29 -25.94
N ASN A 63 0.45 -10.35 -26.26
CA ASN A 63 -0.54 -11.09 -25.48
C ASN A 63 -0.24 -12.60 -25.39
N ALA A 64 0.29 -13.22 -26.45
CA ALA A 64 0.60 -14.64 -26.46
C ALA A 64 1.77 -14.94 -25.52
N THR A 65 2.78 -14.08 -25.51
CA THR A 65 3.90 -14.13 -24.56
C THR A 65 3.44 -13.88 -23.13
N TRP A 66 2.59 -12.87 -22.90
CA TRP A 66 2.03 -12.58 -21.57
C TRP A 66 1.31 -13.78 -20.97
N ARG A 67 0.40 -14.41 -21.72
CA ARG A 67 -0.36 -15.59 -21.28
C ARG A 67 0.50 -16.80 -20.93
N ARG A 68 1.70 -16.91 -21.51
CA ARG A 68 2.68 -17.97 -21.16
C ARG A 68 3.41 -17.66 -19.86
N LEU A 69 3.77 -16.39 -19.63
CA LEU A 69 4.52 -15.95 -18.46
C LEU A 69 3.64 -15.78 -17.22
N CYS A 70 2.39 -15.36 -17.41
CA CYS A 70 1.41 -15.22 -16.35
C CYS A 70 0.35 -16.34 -16.47
N PRO A 71 0.52 -17.50 -15.81
CA PRO A 71 -0.41 -18.63 -15.91
C PRO A 71 -1.72 -18.40 -15.15
N ARG A 72 -1.88 -17.24 -14.51
CA ARG A 72 -3.03 -16.89 -13.68
C ARG A 72 -4.20 -16.46 -14.54
N ALA A 73 -5.28 -17.24 -14.51
CA ALA A 73 -6.49 -16.97 -15.29
C ALA A 73 -7.13 -15.61 -14.98
N ASP A 74 -6.96 -15.11 -13.75
CA ASP A 74 -7.45 -13.80 -13.28
C ASP A 74 -6.52 -12.62 -13.63
N HIS A 75 -5.43 -12.87 -14.36
CA HIS A 75 -4.44 -11.87 -14.82
C HIS A 75 -4.43 -11.76 -16.35
N GLY A 76 -5.60 -11.88 -16.99
CA GLY A 76 -5.75 -11.76 -18.46
C GLY A 76 -5.12 -10.49 -19.01
N HIS A 77 -5.39 -9.37 -18.35
CA HIS A 77 -4.76 -8.06 -18.56
C HIS A 77 -4.41 -7.44 -17.21
N VAL A 78 -3.29 -6.74 -17.11
CA VAL A 78 -2.77 -6.16 -15.86
C VAL A 78 -2.29 -4.74 -16.11
N LEU A 79 -2.81 -3.80 -15.33
CA LEU A 79 -2.33 -2.43 -15.27
C LEU A 79 -1.78 -2.17 -13.86
N ILE A 80 -0.55 -1.68 -13.80
CA ILE A 80 0.15 -1.35 -12.57
C ILE A 80 0.54 0.13 -12.57
N GLY A 81 0.54 0.78 -11.42
CA GLY A 81 0.96 2.15 -11.25
C GLY A 81 1.65 2.43 -9.91
N PRO A 82 2.53 3.44 -9.83
CA PRO A 82 3.45 3.64 -8.72
C PRO A 82 2.80 4.31 -7.52
N LEU A 83 3.19 3.90 -6.32
CA LEU A 83 3.01 4.71 -5.11
C LEU A 83 4.36 5.26 -4.68
N LEU A 84 4.45 6.58 -4.60
CA LEU A 84 5.68 7.31 -4.31
C LEU A 84 5.58 8.02 -2.96
N GLU A 85 6.68 8.04 -2.22
CA GLU A 85 6.82 8.83 -1.00
C GLU A 85 8.24 9.42 -0.96
N GLY A 86 8.36 10.74 -0.77
CA GLY A 86 9.65 11.42 -0.75
C GLY A 86 10.50 11.21 -2.01
N GLY A 87 9.87 11.04 -3.17
CA GLY A 87 10.54 10.77 -4.45
C GLY A 87 11.05 9.34 -4.61
N LYS A 88 10.63 8.41 -3.75
CA LYS A 88 10.99 6.99 -3.84
C LYS A 88 9.76 6.13 -4.11
N LEU A 89 9.93 5.09 -4.91
CA LEU A 89 8.93 4.04 -5.07
C LEU A 89 8.77 3.25 -3.76
N VAL A 90 7.58 3.31 -3.17
CA VAL A 90 7.25 2.61 -1.91
C VAL A 90 6.25 1.47 -2.09
N GLY A 91 5.50 1.48 -3.18
CA GLY A 91 4.50 0.47 -3.48
C GLY A 91 3.93 0.59 -4.87
N ALA A 92 2.89 -0.18 -5.15
CA ALA A 92 2.13 -0.02 -6.38
C ALA A 92 0.63 -0.29 -6.15
N VAL A 93 -0.13 0.24 -7.09
CA VAL A 93 -1.54 -0.06 -7.31
C VAL A 93 -1.61 -0.96 -8.53
N ALA A 94 -2.24 -2.13 -8.42
CA ALA A 94 -2.46 -3.01 -9.54
C ALA A 94 -3.94 -3.31 -9.71
N VAL A 95 -4.40 -3.39 -10.95
CA VAL A 95 -5.73 -3.80 -11.35
C VAL A 95 -5.64 -4.83 -12.47
N THR A 96 -6.59 -5.77 -12.52
CA THR A 96 -6.67 -6.76 -13.59
C THR A 96 -8.04 -6.74 -14.27
N ARG A 97 -8.06 -7.17 -15.54
CA ARG A 97 -9.28 -7.48 -16.31
C ARG A 97 -9.12 -8.86 -16.94
N GLU A 98 -10.22 -9.60 -17.08
CA GLU A 98 -10.22 -10.86 -17.83
C GLU A 98 -10.31 -10.62 -19.34
N GLU A 99 -11.14 -9.64 -19.74
CA GLU A 99 -11.36 -9.23 -21.12
C GLU A 99 -11.28 -7.71 -21.27
N GLY A 100 -10.99 -7.22 -22.48
CA GLY A 100 -10.89 -5.80 -22.77
C GLY A 100 -9.66 -5.17 -22.12
N GLY A 101 -8.50 -5.37 -22.76
CA GLY A 101 -7.21 -4.89 -22.28
C GLY A 101 -7.18 -3.40 -21.94
N PHE A 102 -6.13 -2.99 -21.23
CA PHE A 102 -5.94 -1.59 -20.86
C PHE A 102 -5.41 -0.79 -22.05
N GLU A 103 -5.85 0.47 -22.14
CA GLU A 103 -5.44 1.41 -23.17
C GLU A 103 -4.72 2.62 -22.56
N ASP A 104 -4.17 3.50 -23.41
CA ASP A 104 -3.46 4.71 -22.96
C ASP A 104 -4.31 5.61 -22.06
N GLN A 105 -5.63 5.60 -22.23
CA GLN A 105 -6.54 6.33 -21.33
C GLN A 105 -6.54 5.75 -19.92
N ASP A 106 -6.51 4.42 -19.78
CA ASP A 106 -6.42 3.75 -18.48
C ASP A 106 -5.07 4.09 -17.82
N VAL A 107 -3.97 4.09 -18.58
CA VAL A 107 -2.64 4.49 -18.08
C VAL A 107 -2.65 5.93 -17.54
N ARG A 108 -3.22 6.87 -18.29
CA ARG A 108 -3.36 8.26 -17.84
C ARG A 108 -4.21 8.37 -16.57
N LEU A 109 -5.30 7.60 -16.47
CA LEU A 109 -6.13 7.57 -15.28
C LEU A 109 -5.35 6.98 -14.09
N MET A 110 -4.62 5.89 -14.29
CA MET A 110 -3.80 5.26 -13.25
C MET A 110 -2.73 6.21 -12.74
N ASN A 111 -2.02 6.93 -13.61
CA ASN A 111 -1.06 7.94 -13.21
C ASN A 111 -1.69 9.05 -12.35
N ARG A 112 -2.89 9.53 -12.71
CA ARG A 112 -3.61 10.52 -11.88
C ARG A 112 -4.00 9.95 -10.51
N VAL A 113 -4.54 8.73 -10.48
CA VAL A 113 -4.90 8.04 -9.23
C VAL A 113 -3.67 7.87 -8.34
N CYS A 114 -2.58 7.37 -8.91
CA CYS A 114 -1.30 7.16 -8.24
C CYS A 114 -0.70 8.45 -7.69
N LEU A 115 -0.75 9.55 -8.44
CA LEU A 115 -0.31 10.87 -7.98
C LEU A 115 -1.12 11.34 -6.77
N HIS A 116 -2.45 11.26 -6.85
CA HIS A 116 -3.32 11.63 -5.73
C HIS A 116 -3.08 10.73 -4.51
N ALA A 117 -3.01 9.41 -4.70
CA ALA A 117 -2.78 8.45 -3.64
C ALA A 117 -1.42 8.68 -2.97
N SER A 118 -0.36 8.90 -3.75
CA SER A 118 1.00 9.21 -3.27
C SER A 118 1.02 10.50 -2.43
N THR A 119 0.33 11.54 -2.90
CA THR A 119 0.21 12.80 -2.15
C THR A 119 -0.49 12.57 -0.80
N ARG A 120 -1.59 11.82 -0.79
CA ARG A 120 -2.32 11.49 0.45
C ARG A 120 -1.50 10.60 1.38
N LEU A 121 -0.77 9.63 0.84
CA LEU A 121 0.13 8.78 1.63
C LEU A 121 1.18 9.64 2.33
N ALA A 122 1.82 10.56 1.60
CA ALA A 122 2.81 11.47 2.17
C ALA A 122 2.23 12.42 3.23
N GLU A 123 0.99 12.90 3.07
CA GLU A 123 0.28 13.72 4.07
C GLU A 123 -0.01 12.96 5.37
N LEU A 124 -0.23 11.64 5.28
CA LEU A 124 -0.50 10.77 6.43
C LEU A 124 0.76 10.43 7.24
N GLY A 125 1.95 10.83 6.74
CA GLY A 125 3.23 10.56 7.35
C GLY A 125 3.67 9.09 7.26
N PRO A 126 4.94 8.78 7.59
CA PRO A 126 5.50 7.41 7.64
C PRO A 126 4.85 6.40 8.62
N GLU A 127 3.54 6.46 8.90
CA GLU A 127 2.98 5.80 10.08
C GLU A 127 2.27 4.46 9.85
N LEU A 128 2.67 3.48 10.66
CA LEU A 128 1.99 2.22 10.98
C LEU A 128 1.80 1.21 9.84
N SER A 129 2.46 1.37 8.70
CA SER A 129 2.59 0.26 7.75
C SER A 129 3.27 -0.94 8.41
N GLY A 130 2.58 -2.08 8.42
CA GLY A 130 3.04 -3.32 9.06
C GLY A 130 2.56 -3.54 10.49
N LEU A 131 1.90 -2.56 11.12
CA LEU A 131 1.24 -2.78 12.42
C LEU A 131 -0.10 -3.51 12.23
N THR A 132 -0.37 -4.44 13.13
CA THR A 132 -1.72 -5.01 13.30
C THR A 132 -2.69 -3.94 13.80
N PRO A 133 -4.01 -4.10 13.62
CA PRO A 133 -5.00 -3.15 14.14
C PRO A 133 -4.80 -2.81 15.62
N ARG A 134 -4.42 -3.81 16.42
CA ARG A 134 -4.20 -3.64 17.86
C ARG A 134 -2.89 -2.93 18.19
N GLU A 135 -1.83 -3.16 17.42
CA GLU A 135 -0.58 -2.41 17.55
C GLU A 135 -0.78 -0.94 17.15
N THR A 136 -1.64 -0.68 16.17
CA THR A 136 -2.06 0.66 15.76
C THR A 136 -2.77 1.41 16.86
N GLU A 137 -3.73 0.78 17.55
CA GLU A 137 -4.41 1.38 18.72
C GLU A 137 -3.42 1.73 19.83
N VAL A 138 -2.46 0.83 20.12
CA VAL A 138 -1.42 1.07 21.13
C VAL A 138 -0.51 2.24 20.73
N ALA A 139 -0.03 2.27 19.47
CA ALA A 139 0.82 3.35 18.98
C ALA A 139 0.11 4.71 18.99
N ALA A 140 -1.17 4.76 18.60
CA ALA A 140 -2.00 5.95 18.65
C ALA A 140 -2.17 6.48 20.08
N ALA A 141 -2.41 5.60 21.05
CA ALA A 141 -2.51 6.00 22.45
C ALA A 141 -1.18 6.51 23.01
N VAL A 142 -0.05 5.96 22.58
CA VAL A 142 1.28 6.48 22.97
C VAL A 142 1.50 7.91 22.49
N ARG A 143 1.15 8.22 21.25
CA ARG A 143 1.25 9.57 20.66
C ARG A 143 0.42 10.61 21.39
N ARG A 144 -0.73 10.19 21.90
CA ARG A 144 -1.59 11.01 22.78
C ARG A 144 -1.02 11.19 24.19
N GLY A 145 0.16 10.62 24.48
CA GLY A 145 0.85 10.77 25.76
C GLY A 145 0.50 9.71 26.81
N LEU A 146 -0.38 8.74 26.52
CA LEU A 146 -0.88 7.79 27.52
C LEU A 146 0.19 6.77 27.94
N ARG A 147 0.38 6.61 29.25
CA ARG A 147 1.27 5.60 29.85
C ARG A 147 0.70 4.20 29.67
N ASN A 148 1.55 3.17 29.77
CA ASN A 148 1.14 1.79 29.52
C ASN A 148 -0.04 1.33 30.39
N ARG A 149 -0.13 1.81 31.63
CA ARG A 149 -1.27 1.55 32.54
C ARG A 149 -2.58 2.15 32.03
N GLU A 150 -2.53 3.36 31.48
CA GLU A 150 -3.69 4.04 30.91
C GLU A 150 -4.12 3.36 29.61
N ILE A 151 -3.17 2.95 28.76
CA ILE A 151 -3.44 2.19 27.53
C ILE A 151 -4.04 0.82 27.87
N ALA A 152 -3.50 0.14 28.88
CA ALA A 152 -3.99 -1.14 29.37
C ALA A 152 -5.46 -1.03 29.82
N GLY A 153 -5.78 -0.02 30.63
CA GLY A 153 -7.15 0.27 31.03
C GLY A 153 -8.06 0.61 29.85
N LEU A 154 -7.60 1.47 28.94
CA LEU A 154 -8.37 1.92 27.78
C LEU A 154 -8.73 0.76 26.82
N LEU A 155 -7.78 -0.16 26.61
CA LEU A 155 -7.93 -1.24 25.63
C LEU A 155 -8.37 -2.56 26.27
N GLY A 156 -8.50 -2.66 27.59
CA GLY A 156 -8.78 -3.94 28.27
C GLY A 156 -7.64 -4.95 28.12
N LEU A 157 -6.39 -4.47 28.17
CA LEU A 157 -5.18 -5.27 28.08
C LEU A 157 -4.43 -5.25 29.42
N SER A 158 -3.48 -6.16 29.60
CA SER A 158 -2.51 -6.05 30.70
C SER A 158 -1.39 -5.06 30.34
N GLU A 159 -0.79 -4.41 31.34
CA GLU A 159 0.40 -3.57 31.12
C GLU A 159 1.57 -4.34 30.47
N TYR A 160 1.69 -5.64 30.78
CA TYR A 160 2.66 -6.52 30.17
C TYR A 160 2.40 -6.70 28.67
N THR A 161 1.14 -6.94 28.29
CA THR A 161 0.73 -7.05 26.88
C THR A 161 1.06 -5.75 26.14
N VAL A 162 0.73 -4.59 26.70
CA VAL A 162 1.07 -3.29 26.10
C VAL A 162 2.58 -3.14 25.91
N LYS A 163 3.40 -3.55 26.89
CA LYS A 163 4.87 -3.54 26.75
C LYS A 163 5.35 -4.43 25.59
N GLN A 164 4.81 -5.63 25.43
CA GLN A 164 5.19 -6.53 24.34
C GLN A 164 4.78 -5.98 22.97
N MET A 165 3.56 -5.43 22.88
CA MET A 165 3.10 -4.79 21.64
C MET A 165 3.97 -3.59 21.29
N LEU A 166 4.37 -2.77 22.26
CA LEU A 166 5.29 -1.64 22.01
C LEU A 166 6.65 -2.08 21.50
N LYS A 167 7.21 -3.21 21.96
CA LYS A 167 8.45 -3.76 21.39
C LYS A 167 8.28 -4.12 19.91
N SER A 168 7.16 -4.75 19.57
CA SER A 168 6.83 -5.10 18.19
C SER A 168 6.63 -3.84 17.34
N VAL A 169 5.90 -2.85 17.86
CA VAL A 169 5.69 -1.54 17.24
C VAL A 169 7.02 -0.84 16.97
N PHE A 170 7.90 -0.73 17.96
CA PHE A 170 9.21 -0.10 17.81
C PHE A 170 10.04 -0.76 16.72
N ARG A 171 10.09 -2.09 16.72
CA ARG A 171 10.78 -2.86 15.67
C ARG A 171 10.18 -2.60 14.29
N LYS A 172 8.85 -2.66 14.16
CA LYS A 172 8.14 -2.50 12.89
C LYS A 172 8.22 -1.08 12.33
N LEU A 173 8.32 -0.08 13.19
CA LEU A 173 8.43 1.32 12.80
C LEU A 173 9.88 1.82 12.74
N GLY A 174 10.87 0.97 13.04
CA GLY A 174 12.27 1.37 13.06
C GLY A 174 12.63 2.43 14.11
N VAL A 175 11.78 2.66 15.11
CA VAL A 175 12.02 3.61 16.21
C VAL A 175 12.59 2.88 17.41
N SER A 176 13.52 3.52 18.13
CA SER A 176 14.19 2.90 19.29
C SER A 176 13.58 3.32 20.63
N SER A 177 12.68 4.29 20.65
CA SER A 177 12.10 4.80 21.90
C SER A 177 10.67 5.29 21.77
N ARG A 178 10.00 5.35 22.92
CA ARG A 178 8.69 5.96 23.06
C ARG A 178 8.69 7.42 22.61
N THR A 179 9.72 8.19 22.94
CA THR A 179 9.84 9.59 22.52
C THR A 179 9.94 9.69 21.01
N GLN A 180 10.73 8.82 20.38
CA GLN A 180 10.79 8.75 18.92
C GLN A 180 9.44 8.35 18.30
N LEU A 181 8.69 7.43 18.91
CA LEU A 181 7.32 7.11 18.47
C LEU A 181 6.37 8.30 18.59
N VAL A 182 6.54 9.16 19.60
CA VAL A 182 5.74 10.39 19.76
C VAL A 182 6.14 11.47 18.76
N SER A 183 7.42 11.53 18.37
CA SER A 183 7.94 12.53 17.42
C SER A 183 7.90 12.10 15.95
N ALA A 184 7.75 10.81 15.68
CA ALA A 184 7.46 10.29 14.35
C ALA A 184 6.15 10.96 13.89
N ARG A 185 6.19 11.65 12.75
CA ARG A 185 5.04 12.29 12.12
C ARG A 185 4.47 11.39 11.06
#